data_AF-A0A534RTN0-F1
#
_entry.id   AF-A0A534RTN0-F1
#
_cell.length_a   1.000
_cell.length_b   1.000
_cell.length_c   1.000
_cell.angle_alpha   90.00
_cell.angle_beta   90.00
_cell.angle_gamma   90.00
#
_symmetry.space_group_name_H-M   'P 1'
#
loop_
_entity.id
_entity.type
_entity.pdbx_description
1 polymer ?
#
loop_
_entity_poly.entity_id
_entity_poly.type
_entity_poly.pdbx_seq_one_letter_code
_entity_poly.pdbx_strand_id
1 'polypeptide(L)'
;MLEALVVALIAGVAVAGWRLARRLRDLEERVGEVRTLGRRIDALQASLERGLGVTRTHLAAVAAGEAPERATILRGSPYQEIKPPDALALFERTPGLFVLDVRTPAEFANGHIPNAHLLPVDEIEDRLGELPPPDTLMLVTCAAGGRSTLARRSARRATRGS
;
A
#
# COMPACT_ATOMS: atom_id res chain seq x y z
N MET A 1 -33.60 14.48 58.83
CA MET A 1 -33.41 15.56 57.83
C MET A 1 -32.01 15.52 57.20
N LEU A 2 -30.94 15.39 58.00
CA LEU A 2 -29.55 15.32 57.50
C LEU A 2 -29.26 14.08 56.62
N GLU A 3 -29.71 12.89 57.04
CA GLU A 3 -29.58 11.62 56.31
C GLU A 3 -30.10 11.70 54.87
N ALA A 4 -31.31 12.24 54.68
CA ALA A 4 -31.94 12.37 53.36
C ALA A 4 -31.17 13.32 52.43
N LEU A 5 -30.54 14.35 52.99
CA LEU A 5 -29.77 15.35 52.26
C LEU A 5 -28.42 14.77 51.78
N VAL A 6 -27.78 13.94 52.61
CA VAL A 6 -26.57 13.20 52.24
C VAL A 6 -26.85 12.18 51.14
N VAL A 7 -27.94 11.41 51.23
CA VAL A 7 -28.34 10.45 50.19
C VAL A 7 -28.63 11.14 48.86
N ALA A 8 -29.34 12.26 48.87
CA ALA A 8 -29.63 13.04 47.67
C ALA A 8 -28.35 13.59 47.01
N LEU A 9 -27.36 14.03 47.79
CA LEU A 9 -26.07 14.49 47.30
C LEU A 9 -25.28 13.35 46.63
N ILE A 10 -25.20 12.19 47.28
CA ILE A 10 -24.51 11.00 46.73
C ILE A 10 -25.15 10.57 45.42
N ALA A 11 -26.48 10.49 45.37
CA ALA A 11 -27.21 10.16 44.15
C ALA A 11 -26.95 11.18 43.02
N GLY A 12 -26.93 12.48 43.35
CA GLY A 12 -26.60 13.55 42.40
C GLY A 12 -25.19 13.40 41.81
N VAL A 13 -24.18 13.15 42.66
CA VAL A 13 -22.79 12.92 42.23
C VAL A 13 -22.69 11.65 41.38
N ALA A 14 -23.35 10.56 41.76
CA ALA A 14 -23.35 9.31 40.99
C ALA A 14 -23.98 9.50 39.59
N VAL A 15 -25.10 10.21 39.49
CA VAL A 15 -25.75 10.53 38.21
C VAL A 15 -24.88 11.44 37.35
N ALA A 16 -24.25 12.46 37.94
CA ALA A 16 -23.34 13.35 37.24
C ALA A 16 -22.10 12.58 36.72
N GLY A 17 -21.51 11.72 37.55
CA GLY A 17 -20.39 10.86 37.18
C GLY A 17 -20.75 9.89 36.06
N TRP A 18 -21.92 9.25 36.13
CA TRP A 18 -22.41 8.36 35.07
C TRP A 18 -22.63 9.11 33.74
N ARG A 19 -23.24 10.31 33.79
CA ARG A 19 -23.43 11.16 32.60
C ARG A 19 -22.10 11.58 31.99
N LEU A 20 -21.11 11.96 32.82
CA LEU A 20 -19.77 12.32 32.35
C LEU A 20 -19.08 11.12 31.71
N ALA A 21 -19.08 9.95 32.37
CA ALA A 21 -18.49 8.73 31.84
C ALA A 21 -19.13 8.31 30.51
N ARG A 22 -20.45 8.48 30.36
CA ARG A 22 -21.14 8.23 29.08
C ARG A 22 -20.67 9.20 28.00
N ARG A 23 -20.59 10.50 28.30
CA ARG A 23 -20.08 11.51 27.34
C ARG A 23 -18.63 11.25 26.93
N LEU A 24 -17.78 10.81 27.85
CA LEU A 24 -16.39 10.48 27.53
C LEU A 24 -16.31 9.29 26.57
N ARG A 25 -17.09 8.23 26.78
CA ARG A 25 -17.19 7.09 25.85
C ARG A 25 -17.68 7.52 24.46
N ASP A 26 -18.75 8.32 24.40
CA ASP A 26 -19.26 8.84 23.13
C ASP A 26 -18.20 9.69 22.39
N LEU A 27 -17.36 10.42 23.14
CA LEU A 27 -16.28 11.23 22.55
C LEU A 27 -15.15 10.35 22.01
N GLU A 28 -14.75 9.30 22.75
CA GLU A 28 -13.76 8.33 22.29
C GLU A 28 -14.19 7.63 21.00
N GLU A 29 -15.46 7.25 20.91
CA GLU A 29 -16.04 6.65 19.70
C GLU A 29 -15.96 7.60 18.51
N ARG A 30 -16.41 8.85 18.67
CA ARG A 30 -16.33 9.89 17.63
C ARG A 30 -14.90 10.17 17.18
N VAL A 31 -13.95 10.23 18.11
CA VAL A 31 -12.52 10.38 17.78
C VAL A 31 -12.02 9.18 16.99
N GLY A 32 -12.47 7.97 17.32
CA GLY A 32 -12.20 6.74 16.56
C GLY A 32 -12.73 6.80 15.12
N GLU A 33 -13.94 7.31 14.93
CA GLU A 33 -14.54 7.52 13.60
C GLU A 33 -13.73 8.52 12.77
N VAL A 34 -13.37 9.67 13.35
CA VAL A 34 -12.57 10.70 12.67
C VAL A 34 -11.20 10.15 12.25
N ARG A 35 -10.52 9.39 13.13
CA ARG A 35 -9.25 8.73 12.79
C ARG A 35 -9.41 7.72 11.66
N THR A 36 -10.53 7.01 11.61
CA THR A 36 -10.82 6.05 10.54
C THR A 36 -11.11 6.75 9.21
N LEU A 37 -11.83 7.87 9.25
CA LEU A 37 -12.04 8.71 8.09
C LEU A 37 -10.71 9.27 7.55
N GLY A 38 -9.84 9.76 8.43
CA GLY A 38 -8.49 10.21 8.07
C GLY A 38 -7.70 9.15 7.30
N ARG A 39 -7.63 7.93 7.83
CA ARG A 39 -6.96 6.80 7.14
C ARG A 39 -7.56 6.50 5.76
N ARG A 40 -8.88 6.66 5.58
CA ARG A 40 -9.54 6.46 4.28
C ARG A 40 -9.20 7.58 3.30
N ILE A 41 -9.12 8.82 3.77
CA ILE A 41 -8.71 9.98 2.96
C ILE A 41 -7.26 9.79 2.49
N ASP A 42 -6.36 9.43 3.40
CA ASP A 42 -4.95 9.18 3.07
C ASP A 42 -4.81 8.07 2.01
N ALA A 43 -5.57 6.98 2.16
CA ALA A 43 -5.57 5.89 1.20
C ALA A 43 -6.09 6.32 -0.20
N LEU A 44 -7.14 7.15 -0.25
CA LEU A 44 -7.65 7.71 -1.49
C LEU A 44 -6.65 8.67 -2.16
N GLN A 45 -6.01 9.53 -1.38
CA GLN A 45 -4.96 10.43 -1.88
C GLN A 45 -3.80 9.64 -2.49
N ALA A 46 -3.32 8.60 -1.79
CA ALA A 46 -2.27 7.72 -2.31
C ALA A 46 -2.71 6.99 -3.59
N SER A 47 -3.99 6.61 -3.72
CA SER A 47 -4.51 6.02 -4.96
C SER A 47 -4.53 7.01 -6.12
N LEU A 48 -4.96 8.25 -5.86
CA LEU A 48 -5.02 9.31 -6.86
C LEU A 48 -3.63 9.71 -7.36
N GLU A 49 -2.67 9.88 -6.45
CA GLU A 49 -1.28 10.19 -6.79
C GLU A 49 -0.65 9.11 -7.67
N ARG A 50 -0.91 7.83 -7.36
CA ARG A 50 -0.46 6.70 -8.17
C ARG A 50 -1.05 6.73 -9.58
N GLY A 51 -2.36 6.97 -9.71
CA GLY A 51 -3.03 7.10 -11.00
C GLY A 51 -2.49 8.25 -11.83
N LEU A 52 -2.37 9.44 -11.23
CA LEU A 52 -1.84 10.64 -11.91
C LEU A 52 -0.35 10.49 -12.28
N GLY A 53 0.43 9.70 -11.55
CA GLY A 53 1.82 9.42 -11.87
C GLY A 53 2.00 8.77 -13.26
N VAL A 54 1.05 7.95 -13.68
CA VAL A 54 1.05 7.30 -15.00
C VAL A 54 0.81 8.31 -16.10
N THR A 55 -0.24 9.13 -15.95
CA THR A 55 -0.56 10.22 -16.89
C THR A 55 0.59 11.20 -17.03
N ARG A 56 1.23 11.61 -15.92
CA ARG A 56 2.41 12.49 -15.94
C ARG A 56 3.58 11.87 -16.71
N THR A 57 3.81 10.57 -16.52
CA THR A 57 4.88 9.85 -17.22
C THR A 57 4.62 9.80 -18.73
N HIS A 58 3.38 9.51 -19.14
CA HIS A 58 3.01 9.51 -20.56
C HIS A 58 3.09 10.89 -21.18
N LEU A 59 2.62 11.91 -20.47
CA LEU A 59 2.71 13.29 -20.95
C LEU A 59 4.16 13.72 -21.15
N ALA A 60 5.06 13.34 -20.24
CA ALA A 60 6.49 13.59 -20.39
C ALA A 60 7.09 12.87 -21.62
N ALA A 61 6.72 11.61 -21.85
CA ALA A 61 7.16 10.85 -23.03
C ALA A 61 6.68 11.54 -24.33
N VAL A 62 5.40 11.90 -24.41
CA VAL A 62 4.83 12.62 -25.57
C VAL A 62 5.53 13.96 -25.79
N ALA A 63 5.81 14.72 -24.72
CA ALA A 63 6.54 15.99 -24.81
C ALA A 63 7.99 15.81 -25.31
N ALA A 64 8.60 14.65 -25.06
CA ALA A 64 9.91 14.27 -25.59
C ALA A 64 9.86 13.70 -27.03
N GLY A 65 8.67 13.60 -27.64
CA GLY A 65 8.48 13.00 -28.96
C GLY A 65 8.44 11.47 -28.96
N GLU A 66 8.40 10.84 -27.78
CA GLU A 66 8.30 9.40 -27.64
C GLU A 66 6.82 8.95 -27.72
N ALA A 67 6.57 7.82 -28.37
CA ALA A 67 5.24 7.24 -28.43
C ALA A 67 4.95 6.41 -27.17
N PRO A 68 4.00 6.82 -26.30
CA PRO A 68 3.62 6.01 -25.16
C PRO A 68 2.97 4.68 -25.59
N GLU A 69 3.27 3.60 -24.88
CA GLU A 69 2.72 2.28 -25.17
C GLU A 69 1.19 2.26 -24.98
N ARG A 70 0.45 1.95 -26.05
CA ARG A 70 -1.03 1.94 -26.08
C ARG A 70 -1.65 1.08 -24.98
N ALA A 71 -1.07 -0.08 -24.71
CA ALA A 71 -1.59 -1.00 -23.71
C ALA A 71 -1.50 -0.41 -22.29
N THR A 72 -0.42 0.33 -22.01
CA THR A 72 -0.24 1.03 -20.73
C THR A 72 -1.21 2.21 -20.57
N ILE A 73 -1.49 2.94 -21.66
CA ILE A 73 -2.52 3.99 -21.66
C ILE A 73 -3.91 3.42 -21.33
N LEU A 74 -4.30 2.35 -22.03
CA LEU A 74 -5.62 1.72 -21.83
C LEU A 74 -5.78 1.11 -20.44
N ARG A 75 -4.71 0.54 -19.87
CA ARG A 75 -4.71 0.01 -18.50
C ARG A 75 -4.70 1.11 -17.43
N GLY A 76 -4.23 2.32 -17.75
CA GLY A 76 -4.01 3.38 -16.76
C GLY A 76 -2.92 3.03 -15.72
N SER A 77 -2.15 1.96 -15.96
CA SER A 77 -1.10 1.47 -15.08
C SER A 77 0.09 0.95 -15.88
N PRO A 78 1.34 1.27 -15.48
CA PRO A 78 2.57 0.78 -16.10
C PRO A 78 2.92 -0.66 -15.72
N TYR A 79 2.04 -1.34 -15.00
CA TYR A 79 2.17 -2.74 -14.64
C TYR A 79 0.80 -3.41 -14.80
N GLN A 80 0.83 -4.72 -15.00
CA GLN A 80 -0.37 -5.55 -15.00
C GLN A 80 -0.53 -6.18 -13.62
N GLU A 81 -1.68 -5.97 -12.99
CA GLU A 81 -2.08 -6.78 -11.84
C GLU A 81 -2.62 -8.11 -12.34
N ILE A 82 -2.08 -9.20 -11.82
CA ILE A 82 -2.50 -10.56 -12.12
C ILE A 82 -2.89 -11.26 -10.82
N LYS A 83 -3.93 -12.10 -10.87
CA LYS A 83 -4.36 -12.87 -9.69
C LYS A 83 -3.40 -14.03 -9.43
N PRO A 84 -3.34 -14.56 -8.20
CA PRO A 84 -2.42 -15.67 -7.88
C PRO A 84 -2.51 -16.89 -8.82
N PRO A 85 -3.71 -17.37 -9.25
CA PRO A 85 -3.79 -18.47 -10.20
C PRO A 85 -3.16 -18.13 -11.57
N ASP A 86 -3.37 -16.90 -12.05
CA ASP A 86 -2.83 -16.44 -13.32
C ASP A 86 -1.31 -16.26 -13.23
N ALA A 87 -0.80 -15.80 -12.08
CA ALA A 87 0.62 -15.67 -11.79
C ALA A 87 1.34 -17.02 -11.76
N LEU A 88 0.72 -18.03 -11.14
CA LEU A 88 1.24 -19.40 -11.13
C LEU A 88 1.30 -19.95 -12.56
N ALA A 89 0.20 -19.82 -13.31
CA ALA A 89 0.16 -20.31 -14.67
C ALA A 89 1.14 -19.56 -15.59
N LEU A 90 1.41 -18.28 -15.33
CA LEU A 90 2.46 -17.52 -16.03
C LEU A 90 3.86 -18.06 -15.70
N PHE A 91 4.14 -18.28 -14.41
CA PHE A 91 5.41 -18.86 -13.96
C PHE A 91 5.67 -20.24 -14.57
N GLU A 92 4.66 -21.11 -14.60
CA GLU A 92 4.77 -22.46 -15.18
C GLU A 92 5.01 -22.44 -16.70
N ARG A 93 4.42 -21.48 -17.42
CA ARG A 93 4.54 -21.37 -18.89
C ARG A 93 5.76 -20.58 -19.35
N THR A 94 6.44 -19.89 -18.46
CA THR A 94 7.58 -19.01 -18.80
C THR A 94 8.84 -19.46 -18.07
N PRO A 95 9.58 -20.44 -18.63
CA PRO A 95 10.88 -20.85 -18.10
C PRO A 95 11.83 -19.66 -18.02
N GLY A 96 12.46 -19.45 -16.85
CA GLY A 96 13.38 -18.34 -16.63
C GLY A 96 12.71 -17.00 -16.31
N LEU A 97 11.40 -16.99 -16.02
CA LEU A 97 10.72 -15.79 -15.53
C LEU A 97 11.41 -15.28 -14.25
N PHE A 98 11.87 -14.04 -14.27
CA PHE A 98 12.46 -13.41 -13.10
C PHE A 98 11.34 -13.09 -12.09
N VAL A 99 11.39 -13.72 -10.92
CA VAL A 99 10.43 -13.49 -9.83
C VAL A 99 11.11 -12.68 -8.74
N LEU A 100 10.64 -11.46 -8.51
CA LEU A 100 11.14 -10.57 -7.46
C LEU A 100 10.21 -10.60 -6.26
N ASP A 101 10.72 -10.98 -5.10
CA ASP A 101 10.00 -10.91 -3.82
C ASP A 101 10.47 -9.70 -3.02
N VAL A 102 9.56 -8.76 -2.77
CA VAL A 102 9.87 -7.50 -2.06
C VAL A 102 9.41 -7.51 -0.61
N ARG A 103 9.06 -8.70 -0.08
CA ARG A 103 8.67 -8.90 1.32
C ARG A 103 9.89 -8.87 2.24
N THR A 104 9.64 -8.94 3.55
CA THR A 104 10.72 -9.05 4.53
C THR A 104 11.42 -10.42 4.43
N PRO A 105 12.70 -10.54 4.83
CA PRO A 105 13.40 -11.82 4.85
C PRO A 105 12.69 -12.89 5.69
N ALA A 106 12.04 -12.51 6.79
CA ALA A 106 11.26 -13.42 7.62
C ALA A 106 10.02 -13.97 6.89
N GLU A 107 9.28 -13.12 6.16
CA GLU A 107 8.16 -13.54 5.31
C GLU A 107 8.62 -14.48 4.19
N PHE A 108 9.77 -14.19 3.57
CA PHE A 108 10.36 -15.01 2.52
C PHE A 108 10.79 -16.39 3.03
N ALA A 109 11.44 -16.43 4.20
CA ALA A 109 11.88 -17.67 4.84
C ALA A 109 10.71 -18.60 5.21
N ASN A 110 9.54 -18.04 5.54
CA ASN A 110 8.33 -18.81 5.85
C ASN A 110 7.65 -19.41 4.60
N GLY A 111 8.11 -19.08 3.39
CA GLY A 111 7.61 -19.63 2.14
C GLY A 111 7.62 -18.59 1.02
N HIS A 112 8.11 -19.00 -0.15
CA HIS A 112 8.25 -18.16 -1.34
C HIS A 112 8.16 -19.00 -2.62
N ILE A 113 8.02 -18.32 -3.76
CA ILE A 113 8.03 -18.97 -5.08
C ILE A 113 9.45 -19.50 -5.34
N PRO A 114 9.63 -20.76 -5.79
CA PRO A 114 10.95 -21.29 -6.10
C PRO A 114 11.71 -20.39 -7.08
N ASN A 115 13.01 -20.19 -6.82
CA ASN A 115 13.89 -19.31 -7.59
C ASN A 115 13.52 -17.82 -7.55
N ALA A 116 12.67 -17.40 -6.61
CA ALA A 116 12.42 -15.98 -6.40
C ALA A 116 13.67 -15.28 -5.84
N HIS A 117 13.95 -14.10 -6.37
CA HIS A 117 14.97 -13.19 -5.90
C HIS A 117 14.38 -12.31 -4.78
N LEU A 118 14.90 -12.44 -3.56
CA LEU A 118 14.50 -11.59 -2.45
C LEU A 118 15.22 -10.25 -2.51
N LEU A 119 14.45 -9.17 -2.66
CA LEU A 119 14.94 -7.81 -2.53
C LEU A 119 13.91 -6.97 -1.76
N PRO A 120 14.07 -6.85 -0.42
CA PRO A 120 13.11 -6.16 0.43
C PRO A 120 12.85 -4.74 -0.07
N VAL A 121 11.59 -4.29 -0.01
CA VAL A 121 11.17 -2.99 -0.58
C VAL A 121 12.02 -1.80 -0.10
N ASP A 122 12.48 -1.84 1.15
CA ASP A 122 13.26 -0.77 1.76
C ASP A 122 14.73 -0.74 1.28
N GLU A 123 15.21 -1.81 0.63
CA GLU A 123 16.57 -1.95 0.12
C GLU A 123 16.66 -1.81 -1.41
N ILE A 124 15.51 -1.71 -2.11
CA ILE A 124 15.47 -1.70 -3.58
C ILE A 124 16.27 -0.54 -4.16
N GLU A 125 16.19 0.65 -3.56
CA GLU A 125 16.88 1.85 -4.08
C GLU A 125 18.40 1.69 -4.09
N ASP A 126 18.95 0.99 -3.09
CA ASP A 126 20.40 0.80 -2.97
C ASP A 126 20.91 -0.38 -3.82
N ARG A 127 20.02 -1.29 -4.21
CA ARG A 127 20.35 -2.57 -4.87
C ARG A 127 19.73 -2.71 -6.27
N LEU A 128 19.46 -1.58 -6.92
CA LEU A 128 18.87 -1.52 -8.26
C LEU A 128 19.65 -2.32 -9.32
N GLY A 129 20.96 -2.48 -9.16
CA GLY A 129 21.80 -3.25 -10.07
C GLY A 129 21.52 -4.76 -10.08
N GLU A 130 20.75 -5.28 -9.12
CA GLU A 130 20.33 -6.68 -9.10
C GLU A 130 19.09 -6.96 -9.95
N LEU A 131 18.41 -5.89 -10.41
CA LEU A 131 17.23 -6.03 -11.24
C LEU A 131 17.61 -6.37 -12.70
N PRO A 132 16.76 -7.14 -13.40
CA PRO A 132 17.01 -7.44 -14.80
C PRO A 132 16.87 -6.18 -15.67
N PRO A 133 17.37 -6.21 -16.92
CA PRO A 133 17.23 -5.10 -17.85
C PRO A 133 15.77 -4.63 -18.01
N PRO A 134 15.53 -3.34 -18.32
CA PRO A 134 14.19 -2.71 -18.30
C PRO A 134 13.10 -3.42 -19.12
N ASP A 135 13.48 -4.14 -20.18
CA ASP A 135 12.56 -4.83 -21.08
C ASP A 135 12.32 -6.32 -20.71
N THR A 136 12.88 -6.76 -19.58
CA THR A 136 12.71 -8.14 -19.12
C THR A 136 11.36 -8.28 -18.41
N LEU A 137 10.56 -9.26 -18.84
CA LEU A 137 9.34 -9.62 -18.13
C LEU A 137 9.69 -10.11 -16.72
N MET A 138 9.18 -9.42 -15.71
CA MET A 138 9.41 -9.72 -14.30
C MET A 138 8.08 -9.83 -13.56
N LEU A 139 7.97 -10.86 -12.71
CA LEU A 139 6.86 -11.04 -11.78
C LEU A 139 7.27 -10.51 -10.40
N VAL A 140 6.58 -9.49 -9.90
CA VAL A 140 6.85 -8.92 -8.57
C VAL A 140 5.81 -9.41 -7.57
N THR A 141 6.26 -10.05 -6.48
CA THR A 141 5.41 -10.50 -5.37
C THR A 141 5.59 -9.61 -4.13
N CYS A 142 4.50 -9.37 -3.42
CA CYS A 142 4.43 -8.51 -2.24
C CYS A 142 3.31 -9.01 -1.32
N ALA A 143 3.48 -8.97 0.00
CA ALA A 143 2.55 -9.64 0.93
C ALA A 143 1.19 -8.95 1.12
N ALA A 144 0.98 -7.78 0.55
CA ALA A 144 -0.34 -7.17 0.39
C ALA A 144 -0.22 -6.27 -0.83
N GLY A 145 -1.08 -6.39 -1.84
CA GLY A 145 -1.03 -5.69 -3.15
C GLY A 145 -1.00 -4.14 -3.11
N GLY A 146 -0.04 -3.57 -2.39
CA GLY A 146 0.12 -2.17 -2.01
C GLY A 146 1.58 -1.77 -1.76
N ARG A 147 2.50 -2.67 -1.33
CA ARG A 147 3.95 -2.37 -1.30
C ARG A 147 4.64 -2.55 -2.67
N SER A 148 3.96 -3.21 -3.63
CA SER A 148 4.39 -3.29 -5.03
C SER A 148 4.49 -1.92 -5.69
N THR A 149 3.75 -0.91 -5.23
CA THR A 149 3.86 0.45 -5.80
C THR A 149 5.11 1.20 -5.34
N LEU A 150 5.57 1.00 -4.10
CA LEU A 150 6.80 1.62 -3.56
C LEU A 150 8.04 1.04 -4.25
N ALA A 151 8.14 -0.29 -4.30
CA ALA A 151 9.19 -1.01 -5.03
C ALA A 151 9.34 -0.55 -6.48
N ARG A 152 8.21 -0.29 -7.16
CA ARG A 152 8.21 0.16 -8.56
C ARG A 152 8.66 1.61 -8.74
N ARG A 153 8.41 2.51 -7.78
CA ARG A 153 8.86 3.91 -7.85
C ARG A 153 10.39 3.98 -7.83
N SER A 154 11.01 3.12 -7.01
CA SER A 154 12.45 2.97 -6.88
C SER A 154 13.07 2.36 -8.14
N ALA A 155 12.51 1.27 -8.67
CA ALA A 155 12.98 0.64 -9.92
C ALA A 155 12.94 1.59 -11.15
N ARG A 156 11.92 2.46 -11.26
CA ARG A 156 11.83 3.44 -12.37
C ARG A 156 12.79 4.62 -12.28
N ARG A 157 13.34 4.94 -11.10
CA ARG A 157 14.36 5.99 -10.97
C ARG A 157 15.71 5.52 -11.50
N ALA A 158 16.02 4.23 -11.31
CA ALA A 158 17.20 3.58 -11.87
C ALA A 158 17.31 3.75 -13.40
N THR A 159 16.17 3.58 -14.09
CA THR A 159 16.11 3.54 -15.55
C THR A 159 16.07 4.91 -16.24
N ARG A 160 16.08 6.02 -15.48
CA ARG A 160 16.10 7.39 -16.03
C ARG A 160 17.40 8.14 -15.69
N GLY A 161 18.35 7.48 -15.03
CA GLY A 161 19.63 8.05 -14.62
C GLY A 161 20.85 7.47 -15.35
N SER A 162 20.64 6.68 -16.41
CA SER A 162 21.70 6.11 -17.26
C SER A 162 21.49 6.52 -18.71
#